data_AF-A0A522FTE4-F1
#
_entry.id   AF-A0A522FTE4-F1
#
_cell.length_a   1.000
_cell.length_b   1.000
_cell.length_c   1.000
_cell.angle_alpha   90.00
_cell.angle_beta   90.00
_cell.angle_gamma   90.00
#
_symmetry.space_group_name_H-M   'P 1'
#
loop_
_entity.id
_entity.type
_entity.pdbx_description
1 polymer ?
#
loop_
_entity_poly.entity_id
_entity_poly.type
_entity_poly.pdbx_seq_one_letter_code
_entity_poly.pdbx_strand_id
1 'polypeptide(L)'
;MDIQIKDKIDTKKSKCLEGIIFSYEMVKNINSKLYTLCCGINEDKTKIYEALMLCWSFIDSVHRIREILQAFPQLNQKDRKLISFLEGTKITETYRNYIQHLRLELNKNEFVDFPVWGSLSWVDKNNNGKCYKVIIGTNINNVKFSSCAFDRFERKYVSNVSLSMNNLSYNFDIIFNYLKDYYVHFIKWLESNNQRISETLINPIILSTEIQINNNVIT
;
A
#
# COMPACT_ATOMS: atom_id res chain seq x y z
N MET A 1 -30.71 -1.33 -33.61
CA MET A 1 -29.36 -1.11 -34.17
C MET A 1 -28.42 -1.93 -33.32
N ASP A 2 -28.20 -3.18 -33.74
CA ASP A 2 -27.42 -4.15 -32.98
C ASP A 2 -25.95 -3.80 -33.08
N ILE A 3 -25.39 -3.33 -31.97
CA ILE A 3 -23.95 -3.17 -31.82
C ILE A 3 -23.39 -4.58 -31.57
N GLN A 4 -23.00 -5.25 -32.65
CA GLN A 4 -22.08 -6.39 -32.56
C GLN A 4 -20.75 -5.86 -32.01
N ILE A 5 -20.54 -6.01 -30.71
CA ILE A 5 -19.22 -5.78 -30.11
C ILE A 5 -18.32 -6.95 -30.51
N LYS A 6 -17.51 -6.68 -31.54
CA LYS A 6 -16.31 -7.41 -31.92
C LYS A 6 -15.39 -7.59 -30.71
N ASP A 7 -14.81 -8.78 -30.63
CA ASP A 7 -13.86 -9.29 -29.63
C ASP A 7 -14.40 -9.38 -28.20
N LYS A 8 -14.64 -10.62 -27.77
CA LYS A 8 -15.00 -10.96 -26.39
C LYS A 8 -13.80 -10.62 -25.49
N ILE A 9 -13.77 -9.39 -24.97
CA ILE A 9 -12.78 -8.95 -23.97
C ILE A 9 -12.77 -9.99 -22.85
N ASP A 10 -11.60 -10.55 -22.55
CA ASP A 10 -11.43 -11.44 -21.41
C ASP A 10 -11.70 -10.63 -20.14
N THR A 11 -12.92 -10.77 -19.63
CA THR A 11 -13.41 -10.02 -18.46
C THR A 11 -12.57 -10.31 -17.23
N LYS A 12 -12.03 -11.53 -17.09
CA LYS A 12 -11.16 -11.87 -15.95
C LYS A 12 -9.86 -11.10 -16.06
N LYS A 13 -9.22 -11.13 -17.22
CA LYS A 13 -7.96 -10.41 -17.46
C LYS A 13 -8.11 -8.90 -17.26
N SER A 14 -9.19 -8.32 -17.77
CA SER A 14 -9.47 -6.89 -17.64
C SER A 14 -9.64 -6.45 -16.18
N LYS A 15 -10.37 -7.24 -15.38
CA LYS A 15 -10.51 -7.01 -13.93
C LYS A 15 -9.18 -7.12 -13.19
N CYS A 16 -8.32 -8.07 -13.58
CA CYS A 16 -6.98 -8.16 -13.00
C CYS A 16 -6.13 -6.93 -13.33
N LEU A 17 -6.16 -6.45 -14.58
CA LEU A 17 -5.43 -5.25 -15.00
C LEU A 17 -5.88 -4.01 -14.24
N GLU A 18 -7.20 -3.81 -14.15
CA GLU A 18 -7.82 -2.73 -13.37
C GLU A 18 -7.31 -2.76 -11.92
N GLY A 19 -7.41 -3.90 -11.25
CA GLY A 19 -7.00 -4.02 -9.86
C GLY A 19 -5.51 -3.80 -9.62
N ILE A 20 -4.63 -4.25 -10.53
CA ILE A 20 -3.18 -3.99 -10.44
C ILE A 20 -2.87 -2.51 -10.64
N ILE A 21 -3.35 -1.91 -11.73
CA ILE A 21 -3.01 -0.53 -12.11
C ILE A 21 -3.55 0.45 -11.07
N PHE A 22 -4.81 0.29 -10.65
CA PHE A 22 -5.40 1.16 -9.65
C PHE A 22 -4.69 1.05 -8.30
N SER A 23 -4.40 -0.18 -7.85
CA SER A 23 -3.65 -0.38 -6.60
C SER A 23 -2.22 0.16 -6.68
N TYR A 24 -1.56 0.07 -7.84
CA TYR A 24 -0.24 0.66 -8.04
C TYR A 24 -0.28 2.19 -7.92
N GLU A 25 -1.23 2.85 -8.58
CA GLU A 25 -1.37 4.32 -8.47
C GLU A 25 -1.74 4.75 -7.05
N MET A 26 -2.55 3.97 -6.32
CA MET A 26 -2.77 4.19 -4.89
C MET A 26 -1.46 4.14 -4.09
N VAL A 27 -0.65 3.09 -4.27
CA VAL A 27 0.63 2.93 -3.57
C VAL A 27 1.59 4.07 -3.91
N LYS A 28 1.71 4.42 -5.18
CA LYS A 28 2.55 5.53 -5.66
C LYS A 28 2.12 6.87 -5.08
N ASN A 29 0.82 7.16 -5.07
CA ASN A 29 0.27 8.36 -4.45
C ASN A 29 0.58 8.40 -2.95
N ILE A 30 0.35 7.29 -2.24
CA ILE A 30 0.68 7.19 -0.81
C ILE A 30 2.17 7.43 -0.57
N ASN A 31 3.04 6.74 -1.32
CA ASN A 31 4.50 6.86 -1.19
C ASN A 31 4.99 8.30 -1.39
N SER A 32 4.37 9.04 -2.31
CA SER A 32 4.75 10.43 -2.61
C SER A 32 4.50 11.41 -1.46
N LYS A 33 3.57 11.09 -0.54
CA LYS A 33 3.16 12.00 0.54
C LYS A 33 3.45 11.50 1.95
N LEU A 34 3.60 10.18 2.13
CA LEU A 34 3.72 9.56 3.46
C LEU A 34 4.88 10.16 4.27
N TYR A 35 6.06 10.33 3.66
CA TYR A 35 7.21 10.89 4.35
C TYR A 35 6.97 12.32 4.83
N THR A 36 6.50 13.20 3.93
CA THR A 36 6.19 14.60 4.25
C THR A 36 5.14 14.70 5.36
N LEU A 37 4.12 13.84 5.31
CA LEU A 37 3.10 13.76 6.35
C LEU A 37 3.70 13.35 7.71
N CYS A 38 4.57 12.33 7.73
CA CYS A 38 5.28 11.90 8.93
C CYS A 38 6.16 13.00 9.52
N CYS A 39 6.92 13.72 8.68
CA CYS A 39 7.72 14.86 9.13
C CYS A 39 6.88 15.93 9.82
N GLY A 40 5.61 16.08 9.42
CA GLY A 40 4.65 17.04 9.97
C GLY A 40 4.08 16.69 11.35
N ILE A 41 4.33 15.48 11.87
CA ILE A 41 3.76 14.98 13.14
C ILE A 41 4.35 15.71 14.35
N ASN A 42 5.59 16.17 14.26
CA ASN A 42 6.24 16.90 15.34
C ASN A 42 5.58 18.27 15.56
N GLU A 43 5.11 18.91 14.50
CA GLU A 43 4.36 20.17 14.57
C GLU A 43 2.87 19.95 14.89
N ASP A 44 2.27 18.86 14.38
CA ASP A 44 0.86 18.52 14.60
C ASP A 44 0.69 17.00 14.79
N LYS A 45 0.54 16.60 16.05
CA LYS A 45 0.41 15.19 16.43
C LYS A 45 -0.83 14.52 15.83
N THR A 46 -1.87 15.28 15.44
CA THR A 46 -3.11 14.70 14.89
C THR A 46 -2.89 14.06 13.52
N LYS A 47 -1.85 14.47 12.79
CA LYS A 47 -1.43 13.86 11.52
C LYS A 47 -1.06 12.39 11.64
N ILE A 48 -0.84 11.89 12.86
CA ILE A 48 -0.56 10.47 13.08
C ILE A 48 -1.68 9.56 12.57
N TYR A 49 -2.95 9.98 12.69
CA TYR A 49 -4.08 9.17 12.25
C TYR A 49 -4.10 9.03 10.72
N GLU A 50 -3.85 10.13 10.01
CA GLU A 50 -3.71 10.11 8.56
C GLU A 50 -2.48 9.27 8.16
N ALA A 51 -1.34 9.43 8.82
CA ALA A 51 -0.12 8.67 8.52
C ALA A 51 -0.33 7.16 8.69
N LEU A 52 -0.96 6.73 9.79
CA LEU A 52 -1.31 5.33 9.99
C LEU A 52 -2.29 4.82 8.94
N MET A 53 -3.33 5.60 8.62
CA MET A 53 -4.28 5.24 7.56
C MET A 53 -3.56 5.01 6.23
N LEU A 54 -2.60 5.88 5.87
CA LEU A 54 -1.79 5.72 4.67
C LEU A 54 -0.87 4.49 4.74
N CYS A 55 -0.22 4.24 5.86
CA CYS A 55 0.60 3.04 6.06
C CYS A 55 -0.19 1.75 5.81
N TRP A 56 -1.37 1.63 6.42
CA TRP A 56 -2.21 0.45 6.26
C TRP A 56 -2.82 0.37 4.85
N SER A 57 -3.21 1.49 4.26
CA SER A 57 -3.68 1.54 2.87
C SER A 57 -2.60 1.12 1.87
N PHE A 58 -1.34 1.44 2.14
CA PHE A 58 -0.19 0.99 1.35
C PHE A 58 -0.04 -0.52 1.44
N ILE A 59 -0.02 -1.07 2.65
CA ILE A 59 0.09 -2.52 2.91
C ILE A 59 -1.03 -3.28 2.19
N ASP A 60 -2.28 -2.84 2.36
CA ASP A 60 -3.46 -3.43 1.71
C ASP A 60 -3.36 -3.40 0.19
N SER A 61 -2.89 -2.29 -0.38
CA SER A 61 -2.78 -2.14 -1.83
C SER A 61 -1.64 -2.98 -2.41
N VAL A 62 -0.49 -3.08 -1.75
CA VAL A 62 0.60 -3.99 -2.14
C VAL A 62 0.13 -5.44 -2.04
N HIS A 63 -0.57 -5.81 -0.97
CA HIS A 63 -1.15 -7.15 -0.83
C HIS A 63 -2.09 -7.48 -1.98
N ARG A 64 -3.00 -6.56 -2.33
CA ARG A 64 -3.92 -6.74 -3.45
C ARG A 64 -3.18 -6.97 -4.77
N ILE A 65 -2.11 -6.23 -5.03
CA ILE A 65 -1.28 -6.42 -6.23
C ILE A 65 -0.66 -7.82 -6.25
N ARG A 66 -0.13 -8.30 -5.12
CA ARG A 66 0.45 -9.65 -5.00
C ARG A 66 -0.57 -10.73 -5.37
N GLU A 67 -1.75 -10.68 -4.75
CA GLU A 67 -2.83 -11.65 -4.97
C GLU A 67 -3.27 -11.66 -6.44
N ILE A 68 -3.49 -10.48 -7.02
CA ILE A 68 -3.96 -10.38 -8.41
C ILE A 68 -2.89 -10.89 -9.38
N LEU A 69 -1.61 -10.59 -9.17
CA LEU A 69 -0.53 -11.08 -10.03
C LEU A 69 -0.40 -12.61 -9.99
N GLN A 70 -0.56 -13.22 -8.81
CA GLN A 70 -0.57 -14.67 -8.68
C GLN A 70 -1.78 -15.32 -9.37
N ALA A 71 -2.92 -14.62 -9.40
CA ALA A 71 -4.13 -15.07 -10.10
C ALA A 71 -4.21 -14.64 -11.58
N PHE A 72 -3.23 -13.87 -12.07
CA PHE A 72 -3.29 -13.22 -13.39
C PHE A 72 -3.18 -14.25 -14.52
N PRO A 73 -4.17 -14.34 -15.44
CA PRO A 73 -4.12 -15.28 -16.55
C PRO A 73 -2.92 -15.05 -17.46
N GLN A 74 -2.23 -16.13 -17.86
CA GLN A 74 -1.08 -16.11 -18.80
C GLN A 74 0.21 -15.47 -18.26
N LEU A 75 0.21 -14.98 -17.01
CA LEU A 75 1.46 -14.55 -16.39
C LEU A 75 2.27 -15.78 -15.98
N ASN A 76 3.53 -15.84 -16.41
CA ASN A 76 4.43 -16.91 -16.03
C ASN A 76 4.81 -16.78 -14.55
N GLN A 77 4.31 -17.67 -13.71
CA GLN A 77 4.60 -17.67 -12.27
C GLN A 77 6.07 -18.00 -11.94
N LYS A 78 6.85 -18.46 -12.93
CA LYS A 78 8.31 -18.69 -12.83
C LYS A 78 9.13 -17.49 -13.32
N ASP A 79 8.50 -16.38 -13.70
CA ASP A 79 9.20 -15.17 -14.08
C ASP A 79 10.04 -14.65 -12.91
N ARG A 80 11.34 -14.42 -13.14
CA ARG A 80 12.28 -14.04 -12.08
C ARG A 80 11.95 -12.68 -11.46
N LYS A 81 11.39 -11.74 -12.23
CA LYS A 81 11.00 -10.42 -11.72
C LYS A 81 9.77 -10.53 -10.83
N LEU A 82 8.80 -11.36 -11.22
CA LEU A 82 7.64 -11.68 -10.37
C LEU A 82 8.08 -12.36 -9.07
N ILE A 83 8.93 -13.38 -9.12
CA ILE A 83 9.46 -14.05 -7.92
C ILE A 83 10.18 -13.04 -7.03
N SER A 84 11.06 -12.20 -7.59
CA SER A 84 11.77 -11.18 -6.83
C SER A 84 10.82 -10.19 -6.14
N PHE A 85 9.74 -9.80 -6.81
CA PHE A 85 8.70 -8.95 -6.22
C PHE A 85 7.95 -9.67 -5.09
N LEU A 86 7.54 -10.92 -5.31
CA LEU A 86 6.79 -11.70 -4.33
C LEU A 86 7.65 -12.00 -3.09
N GLU A 87 8.93 -12.30 -3.23
CA GLU A 87 9.82 -12.48 -2.08
C GLU A 87 10.13 -11.14 -1.40
N GLY A 88 10.48 -10.11 -2.18
CA GLY A 88 10.82 -8.79 -1.66
C GLY A 88 9.67 -8.10 -0.91
N THR A 89 8.42 -8.47 -1.21
CA THR A 89 7.22 -7.88 -0.57
C THR A 89 6.48 -8.84 0.38
N LYS A 90 7.07 -10.00 0.69
CA LYS A 90 6.45 -11.06 1.52
C LYS A 90 5.95 -10.58 2.89
N ILE A 91 6.69 -9.67 3.53
CA ILE A 91 6.31 -9.08 4.83
C ILE A 91 4.93 -8.39 4.81
N THR A 92 4.45 -7.98 3.64
CA THR A 92 3.11 -7.39 3.46
C THR A 92 2.00 -8.34 3.88
N GLU A 93 2.14 -9.64 3.60
CA GLU A 93 1.17 -10.64 4.00
C GLU A 93 1.09 -10.77 5.53
N THR A 94 2.25 -10.77 6.20
CA THR A 94 2.31 -10.81 7.67
C THR A 94 1.60 -9.61 8.29
N TYR A 95 1.87 -8.40 7.82
CA TYR A 95 1.24 -7.18 8.34
C TYR A 95 -0.27 -7.16 8.04
N ARG A 96 -0.65 -7.56 6.82
CA ARG A 96 -2.06 -7.57 6.42
C ARG A 96 -2.89 -8.57 7.21
N ASN A 97 -2.35 -9.77 7.42
CA ASN A 97 -3.00 -10.84 8.16
C ASN A 97 -3.21 -10.45 9.63
N TYR A 98 -2.23 -9.78 10.24
CA TYR A 98 -2.37 -9.31 11.62
C TYR A 98 -3.60 -8.40 11.79
N ILE A 99 -3.74 -7.36 10.96
CA ILE A 99 -4.90 -6.45 11.07
C ILE A 99 -6.20 -7.14 10.67
N GLN A 100 -6.19 -7.99 9.62
CA GLN A 100 -7.39 -8.72 9.21
C GLN A 100 -7.95 -9.61 10.31
N HIS A 101 -7.04 -10.26 11.03
CA HIS A 101 -7.35 -11.25 12.06
C HIS A 101 -7.17 -10.66 13.45
N LEU A 102 -7.23 -9.34 13.60
CA LEU A 102 -6.96 -8.64 14.86
C LEU A 102 -7.78 -9.21 16.02
N ARG A 103 -9.04 -9.57 15.80
CA ARG A 103 -9.87 -10.23 16.83
C ARG A 103 -9.24 -11.53 17.35
N LEU A 104 -8.70 -12.36 16.46
CA LEU A 104 -8.03 -13.61 16.85
C LEU A 104 -6.69 -13.30 17.53
N GLU A 105 -5.95 -12.31 17.04
CA GLU A 105 -4.69 -11.87 17.65
C GLU A 105 -4.89 -11.38 19.10
N LEU A 106 -5.93 -10.58 19.34
CA LEU A 106 -6.27 -10.08 20.68
C LEU A 106 -6.77 -11.16 21.65
N ASN A 107 -7.24 -12.30 21.13
CA ASN A 107 -7.73 -13.41 21.93
C ASN A 107 -6.65 -14.45 22.25
N LYS A 108 -5.41 -14.27 21.77
CA LYS A 108 -4.31 -15.17 22.12
C LYS A 108 -3.99 -15.03 23.60
N ASN A 109 -3.77 -16.15 24.28
CA ASN A 109 -3.43 -16.20 25.71
C ASN A 109 -2.05 -15.60 26.02
N GLU A 110 -1.20 -15.44 25.00
CA GLU A 110 0.08 -14.76 25.10
C GLU A 110 -0.13 -13.24 25.00
N PHE A 111 0.45 -12.50 25.95
CA PHE A 111 0.42 -11.04 25.90
C PHE A 111 1.03 -10.55 24.58
N VAL A 112 0.28 -9.75 23.83
CA VAL A 112 0.81 -9.04 22.67
C VAL A 112 1.74 -7.95 23.21
N ASP A 113 3.04 -8.21 23.18
CA ASP A 113 4.09 -7.29 23.67
C ASP A 113 4.33 -6.11 22.69
N PHE A 114 3.31 -5.63 21.98
CA PHE A 114 3.42 -4.46 21.13
C PHE A 114 2.06 -3.77 20.95
N PRO A 115 2.02 -2.45 20.66
CA PRO A 115 0.79 -1.74 20.44
C PRO A 115 0.06 -2.26 19.20
N VAL A 116 -1.27 -2.30 19.26
CA VAL A 116 -2.13 -2.86 18.21
C VAL A 116 -1.83 -2.28 16.82
N TRP A 117 -1.58 -0.98 16.73
CA TRP A 117 -1.32 -0.32 15.45
C TRP A 117 0.17 -0.25 15.09
N GLY A 118 1.03 -0.87 15.90
CA GLY A 118 2.48 -0.81 15.79
C GLY A 118 3.08 0.52 16.29
N SER A 119 4.32 0.74 15.89
CA SER A 119 5.04 2.00 16.09
C SER A 119 5.50 2.55 14.75
N LEU A 120 5.32 3.85 14.55
CA LEU A 120 5.71 4.53 13.32
C LEU A 120 7.03 5.27 13.56
N SER A 121 7.97 5.12 12.65
CA SER A 121 9.26 5.83 12.69
C SER A 121 9.53 6.53 11.37
N TRP A 122 10.19 7.68 11.42
CA TRP A 122 10.60 8.43 10.23
C TRP A 122 11.90 9.19 10.43
N VAL A 123 12.61 9.43 9.34
CA VAL A 123 13.86 10.20 9.31
C VAL A 123 13.58 11.70 9.39
N ASP A 124 14.40 12.46 10.11
CA ASP A 124 14.28 13.92 10.18
C ASP A 124 14.59 14.57 8.82
N LYS A 125 13.73 15.50 8.37
CA LYS A 125 13.85 16.18 7.07
C LYS A 125 15.10 17.06 6.92
N ASN A 126 15.64 17.53 8.04
CA ASN A 126 16.78 18.47 8.10
C ASN A 126 18.06 17.79 8.62
N ASN A 127 17.95 16.58 9.19
CA ASN A 127 19.07 15.84 9.77
C ASN A 127 18.96 14.34 9.45
N ASN A 128 19.64 13.90 8.40
CA ASN A 128 19.65 12.50 7.95
C ASN A 128 20.25 11.50 8.96
N GLY A 129 20.88 11.98 10.05
CA GLY A 129 21.36 11.16 11.17
C GLY A 129 20.38 11.05 12.33
N LYS A 130 19.21 11.70 12.25
CA LYS A 130 18.17 11.69 13.28
C LYS A 130 16.92 10.98 12.76
N CYS A 131 16.31 10.14 13.60
CA CYS A 131 15.00 9.58 13.36
C CYS A 131 14.08 9.83 14.55
N TYR A 132 12.79 9.94 14.25
CA TYR A 132 11.72 10.00 15.24
C TYR A 132 10.99 8.68 15.28
N LYS A 133 10.35 8.42 16.41
CA LYS A 133 9.47 7.29 16.65
C LYS A 133 8.29 7.75 17.47
N VAL A 134 7.11 7.28 17.08
CA VAL A 134 5.89 7.42 17.85
C VAL A 134 5.32 6.03 18.15
N ILE A 135 4.95 5.85 19.41
CA ILE A 135 4.28 4.66 19.93
C ILE A 135 2.85 5.10 20.25
N ILE A 136 1.87 4.37 19.75
CA ILE A 136 0.46 4.77 19.81
C ILE A 136 -0.32 3.70 20.56
N GLY A 137 -1.05 4.12 21.60
CA GLY A 137 -1.84 3.22 22.43
C GLY A 137 -1.13 2.86 23.73
N THR A 138 -1.34 1.62 24.19
CA THR A 138 -0.91 1.18 25.51
C THR A 138 0.60 1.08 25.61
N ASN A 139 1.15 1.73 26.64
CA ASN A 139 2.54 1.50 27.03
C ASN A 139 2.63 0.16 27.75
N ILE A 140 3.16 -0.85 27.06
CA ILE A 140 3.37 -2.18 27.60
C ILE A 140 4.78 -2.20 28.18
N ASN A 141 4.91 -2.58 29.46
CA ASN A 141 6.21 -2.66 30.13
C ASN A 141 7.10 -3.70 29.42
N ASN A 142 8.41 -3.42 29.36
CA ASN A 142 9.45 -4.29 28.77
C ASN A 142 9.41 -4.51 27.23
N VAL A 143 8.66 -3.69 26.48
CA VAL A 143 8.66 -3.79 25.01
C VAL A 143 9.87 -3.10 24.39
N LYS A 144 10.60 -3.83 23.54
CA LYS A 144 11.62 -3.26 22.67
C LYS A 144 10.97 -2.79 21.37
N PHE A 145 11.13 -1.51 21.06
CA PHE A 145 10.67 -0.93 19.81
C PHE A 145 11.83 -0.74 18.84
N SER A 146 11.75 -1.28 17.64
CA SER A 146 12.65 -0.95 16.53
C SER A 146 12.34 0.45 15.97
N SER A 147 13.37 1.20 15.55
CA SER A 147 13.20 2.43 14.76
C SER A 147 13.60 2.17 13.30
N CYS A 148 13.66 3.23 12.48
CA CYS A 148 14.25 3.15 11.14
C CYS A 148 15.62 2.44 11.20
N ALA A 149 15.80 1.42 10.37
CA ALA A 149 17.06 0.70 10.27
C ALA A 149 18.13 1.61 9.66
N PHE A 150 19.34 1.60 10.22
CA PHE A 150 20.46 2.42 9.76
C PHE A 150 21.54 1.53 9.14
N ASP A 151 21.84 1.77 7.86
CA ASP A 151 22.94 1.16 7.16
C ASP A 151 24.24 1.86 7.56
N ARG A 152 25.12 1.13 8.26
CA ARG A 152 26.39 1.68 8.76
C ARG A 152 27.45 1.80 7.67
N PHE A 153 27.34 1.03 6.60
CA PHE A 153 28.26 1.07 5.48
C PHE A 153 27.95 2.27 4.60
N GLU A 154 26.68 2.40 4.20
CA GLU A 154 26.19 3.52 3.38
C GLU A 154 25.96 4.81 4.20
N ARG A 155 26.03 4.72 5.54
CA ARG A 155 25.78 5.81 6.51
C ARG A 155 24.44 6.52 6.30
N LYS A 156 23.39 5.76 6.02
CA LYS A 156 22.03 6.28 5.79
C LYS A 156 20.97 5.36 6.38
N TYR A 157 19.80 5.91 6.68
CA TYR A 157 18.63 5.09 6.98
C TYR A 157 18.20 4.31 5.74
N VAL A 158 17.77 3.06 5.95
CA VAL A 158 17.34 2.13 4.88
C VAL A 158 16.04 2.58 4.23
N SER A 159 15.17 3.27 4.98
CA SER A 159 13.89 3.80 4.52
C SER A 159 13.55 5.06 5.31
N ASN A 160 12.95 6.04 4.65
CA ASN A 160 12.53 7.31 5.24
C ASN A 160 11.40 7.13 6.25
N VAL A 161 10.54 6.13 6.03
CA VAL A 161 9.43 5.78 6.93
C VAL A 161 9.45 4.27 7.15
N SER A 162 9.15 3.84 8.38
CA SER A 162 8.92 2.43 8.70
C SER A 162 7.81 2.26 9.72
N LEU A 163 6.99 1.23 9.53
CA LEU A 163 6.02 0.77 10.52
C LEU A 163 6.56 -0.51 11.16
N SER A 164 6.67 -0.55 12.49
CA SER A 164 7.24 -1.69 13.21
C SER A 164 6.23 -2.36 14.13
N MET A 165 6.17 -3.69 14.06
CA MET A 165 5.28 -4.56 14.83
C MET A 165 5.97 -5.89 15.11
N ASN A 166 5.87 -6.40 16.34
CA ASN A 166 6.41 -7.71 16.72
C ASN A 166 7.85 -7.98 16.24
N ASN A 167 8.80 -7.07 16.54
CA ASN A 167 10.19 -7.10 16.06
C ASN A 167 10.40 -7.04 14.53
N LEU A 168 9.34 -6.98 13.74
CA LEU A 168 9.40 -6.76 12.29
C LEU A 168 9.37 -5.26 11.98
N SER A 169 9.93 -4.88 10.84
CA SER A 169 9.87 -3.52 10.33
C SER A 169 9.46 -3.52 8.86
N TYR A 170 8.34 -2.88 8.58
CA TYR A 170 7.86 -2.60 7.23
C TYR A 170 8.51 -1.32 6.71
N ASN A 171 9.55 -1.47 5.89
CA ASN A 171 10.32 -0.36 5.31
C ASN A 171 9.68 0.07 3.99
N PHE A 172 8.87 1.13 4.00
CA PHE A 172 8.03 1.53 2.87
C PHE A 172 8.82 1.76 1.58
N ASP A 173 9.98 2.41 1.64
CA ASP A 173 10.79 2.72 0.45
C ASP A 173 11.30 1.44 -0.23
N ILE A 174 11.69 0.43 0.56
CA ILE A 174 12.17 -0.85 0.06
C ILE A 174 11.04 -1.60 -0.67
N ILE A 175 9.86 -1.65 -0.06
CA ILE A 175 8.70 -2.29 -0.65
C ILE A 175 8.26 -1.57 -1.93
N PHE A 176 8.25 -0.23 -1.89
CA PHE A 176 7.91 0.58 -3.05
C PHE A 176 8.89 0.34 -4.21
N ASN A 177 10.18 0.19 -3.94
CA ASN A 177 11.18 -0.10 -4.96
C ASN A 177 10.94 -1.46 -5.63
N TYR A 178 10.66 -2.53 -4.86
CA TYR A 178 10.28 -3.82 -5.45
C TYR A 178 9.03 -3.72 -6.32
N LEU A 179 8.02 -2.99 -5.86
CA LEU A 179 6.79 -2.78 -6.62
C LEU A 179 7.05 -1.99 -7.90
N LYS A 180 7.79 -0.88 -7.81
CA LYS A 180 8.12 0.00 -8.94
C LYS A 180 8.90 -0.76 -10.01
N ASP A 181 9.94 -1.49 -9.61
CA ASP A 181 10.77 -2.27 -10.53
C ASP A 181 9.95 -3.34 -11.25
N TYR A 182 9.08 -4.03 -10.52
CA TYR A 182 8.20 -5.02 -11.12
C TYR A 182 7.12 -4.40 -12.01
N TYR A 183 6.54 -3.26 -11.61
CA TYR A 183 5.52 -2.58 -12.40
C TYR A 183 6.07 -2.14 -13.77
N VAL A 184 7.30 -1.62 -13.82
CA VAL A 184 7.97 -1.31 -15.10
C VAL A 184 8.11 -2.56 -15.98
N HIS A 185 8.48 -3.70 -15.39
CA HIS A 185 8.54 -4.99 -16.12
C HIS A 185 7.16 -5.44 -16.59
N PHE A 186 6.15 -5.33 -15.74
CA PHE A 186 4.78 -5.70 -16.05
C PHE A 186 4.20 -4.89 -17.20
N ILE A 187 4.42 -3.57 -17.24
CA ILE A 187 3.96 -2.71 -18.33
C ILE A 187 4.62 -3.11 -19.66
N LYS A 188 5.95 -3.35 -19.68
CA LYS A 188 6.65 -3.86 -20.87
C LYS A 188 6.11 -5.22 -21.32
N TRP A 189 5.77 -6.10 -20.38
CA TRP A 189 5.12 -7.37 -20.69
C TRP A 189 3.75 -7.17 -21.33
N LEU A 190 2.93 -6.23 -20.83
CA LEU A 190 1.63 -5.90 -21.44
C LEU A 190 1.78 -5.42 -22.88
N GLU A 191 2.69 -4.48 -23.13
CA GLU A 191 3.00 -3.96 -24.46
C GLU A 191 3.44 -5.09 -25.41
N SER A 192 4.38 -5.94 -24.96
CA SER A 192 4.92 -7.04 -25.77
C SER A 192 3.89 -8.12 -26.11
N ASN A 193 2.82 -8.24 -25.32
CA ASN A 193 1.76 -9.22 -25.51
C ASN A 193 0.49 -8.59 -26.08
N ASN A 194 0.56 -7.36 -26.62
CA ASN A 194 -0.58 -6.60 -27.18
C ASN A 194 -1.77 -6.53 -26.22
N GLN A 195 -1.50 -6.39 -24.92
CA GLN A 195 -2.54 -6.29 -23.91
C GLN A 195 -3.07 -4.87 -23.85
N ARG A 196 -4.38 -4.73 -24.10
CA ARG A 196 -5.05 -3.43 -24.04
C ARG A 196 -5.48 -3.13 -22.61
N ILE A 197 -5.16 -1.91 -22.18
CA ILE A 197 -5.69 -1.32 -20.95
C ILE A 197 -6.98 -0.58 -21.35
N SER A 198 -8.04 -0.73 -20.55
CA SER A 198 -9.32 -0.04 -20.81
C SER A 198 -9.12 1.48 -20.77
N GLU A 199 -9.69 2.22 -21.73
CA GLU A 199 -9.67 3.69 -21.73
C GLU A 199 -10.31 4.28 -20.47
N THR A 200 -11.35 3.63 -19.93
CA THR A 200 -12.02 4.06 -18.69
C THR A 200 -11.13 3.97 -17.45
N LEU A 201 -10.05 3.19 -17.50
CA LEU A 201 -9.06 3.13 -16.43
C LEU A 201 -8.11 4.33 -16.47
N ILE A 202 -7.90 4.90 -17.66
CA ILE A 202 -7.06 6.08 -17.88
C ILE A 202 -7.90 7.35 -17.69
N ASN A 203 -9.13 7.33 -18.20
CA ASN A 203 -10.09 8.43 -18.19
C ASN A 203 -11.39 7.95 -17.51
N PRO A 204 -11.50 8.09 -16.17
CA PRO A 204 -12.69 7.64 -15.46
C PRO A 204 -13.94 8.39 -15.93
N ILE A 205 -15.03 7.67 -16.13
CA ILE A 205 -16.33 8.26 -16.49
C ILE A 205 -16.95 8.83 -15.20
N ILE A 206 -17.15 10.14 -15.19
CA ILE A 206 -17.86 10.83 -14.11
C ILE A 206 -19.33 10.96 -14.51
N LEU A 207 -20.22 10.41 -13.68
CA LEU A 207 -21.66 10.52 -13.84
C LEU A 207 -22.19 11.41 -12.71
N SER A 208 -23.02 12.39 -13.05
CA SER A 208 -23.68 13.28 -12.08
C SER A 208 -25.21 13.20 -12.24
N THR A 209 -25.91 13.27 -11.12
CA THR A 209 -27.38 13.35 -11.07
C THR A 209 -27.76 14.62 -10.31
N GLU A 210 -28.70 15.39 -10.85
CA GLU A 210 -29.28 16.57 -10.21
C GLU A 210 -30.75 16.33 -9.92
N ILE A 211 -31.20 16.70 -8.71
CA ILE A 211 -32.62 16.63 -8.31
C ILE A 211 -33.16 18.06 -8.30
N GLN A 212 -34.12 18.35 -9.18
CA GLN A 212 -34.85 19.62 -9.14
C GLN A 212 -36.03 19.50 -8.17
N ILE A 213 -36.01 20.31 -7.11
CA ILE A 213 -37.12 20.42 -6.16
C ILE A 213 -38.02 21.57 -6.60
N ASN A 214 -39.17 21.26 -7.18
CA ASN A 214 -40.19 22.26 -7.48
C ASN A 214 -40.94 22.61 -6.20
N ASN A 215 -40.66 23.79 -5.64
CA ASN A 215 -41.46 24.37 -4.56
C ASN A 215 -42.78 24.87 -5.14
N ASN A 216 -43.73 23.98 -5.41
CA ASN A 216 -45.11 24.38 -5.63
C ASN A 216 -45.66 24.90 -4.30
N VAL A 217 -45.62 26.21 -4.11
CA VAL A 217 -46.37 26.89 -3.05
C VAL A 217 -47.84 26.66 -3.34
N ILE A 218 -48.49 25.83 -2.52
CA ILE A 218 -49.95 25.68 -2.53
C ILE A 218 -50.49 26.97 -1.90
N THR A 219 -50.90 27.92 -2.73
CA THR A 219 -51.73 29.09 -2.34
C THR A 219 -53.19 28.70 -2.23
#